data_AF-A0A534WEG4-F1
#
_entry.id   AF-A0A534WEG4-F1
#
_cell.length_a   1.000
_cell.length_b   1.000
_cell.length_c   1.000
_cell.angle_alpha   90.00
_cell.angle_beta   90.00
_cell.angle_gamma   90.00
#
_symmetry.space_group_name_H-M   'P 1'
#
loop_
_entity.id
_entity.type
_entity.pdbx_description
1 polymer ?
#
loop_
_entity_poly.entity_id
_entity_poly.type
_entity_poly.pdbx_seq_one_letter_code
_entity_poly.pdbx_strand_id
1 'polypeptide(L)' 'MMSKTEEMAPPVPARDVADHPRIDERYRIEKEIGRGGMGRVFVAHDRKLGRDVAIKVLASGLHGEESLRRFEHEARATC' A
#
# COMPACT_ATOMS: atom_id res chain seq x y z
N MET A 1 -39.54 -22.33 -9.30
CA MET A 1 -38.38 -22.97 -8.64
C MET A 1 -37.15 -22.17 -9.03
N MET A 2 -36.73 -21.28 -8.14
CA MET A 2 -35.60 -20.38 -8.34
C MET A 2 -34.53 -20.82 -7.35
N SER A 3 -33.37 -21.25 -7.83
CA SER A 3 -32.12 -21.09 -7.11
C SER A 3 -31.00 -21.19 -8.13
N LYS A 4 -30.66 -19.99 -8.61
CA LYS A 4 -29.46 -19.67 -9.37
C LYS A 4 -28.25 -20.19 -8.58
N THR A 5 -27.58 -21.20 -9.11
CA THR A 5 -26.26 -21.60 -8.61
C THR A 5 -25.33 -20.45 -8.98
N GLU A 6 -25.14 -19.55 -8.03
CA GLU A 6 -24.13 -18.50 -8.15
C GLU A 6 -22.79 -19.22 -8.09
N GLU A 7 -22.16 -19.37 -9.25
CA GLU A 7 -20.77 -19.80 -9.36
C GLU A 7 -19.94 -18.89 -8.46
N MET A 8 -19.50 -19.46 -7.33
CA MET A 8 -18.48 -18.85 -6.51
C MET A 8 -17.25 -18.68 -7.38
N ALA A 9 -16.96 -17.42 -7.75
CA ALA A 9 -15.68 -17.05 -8.31
C ALA A 9 -14.58 -17.74 -7.50
N PRO A 10 -13.55 -18.31 -8.15
CA PRO A 10 -12.47 -18.96 -7.44
C PRO A 10 -11.97 -18.00 -6.35
N PRO A 11 -11.67 -18.47 -5.12
CA PRO A 11 -11.12 -17.60 -4.09
C PRO A 11 -9.95 -16.88 -4.75
N VAL A 12 -10.06 -15.55 -4.84
CA VAL A 12 -9.00 -14.69 -5.40
C VAL A 12 -7.69 -15.26 -4.90
N PRO A 13 -6.83 -15.83 -5.77
CA PRO A 13 -5.69 -16.60 -5.29
C PRO A 13 -4.97 -15.67 -4.35
N ALA A 14 -4.91 -16.08 -3.07
CA ALA A 14 -4.24 -15.30 -2.04
C ALA A 14 -2.89 -14.98 -2.65
N ARG A 15 -2.66 -13.71 -2.97
CA ARG A 15 -1.47 -13.20 -3.65
C ARG A 15 -0.29 -13.25 -2.68
N ASP A 16 -0.16 -14.35 -1.95
CA ASP A 16 0.92 -14.73 -1.07
C ASP A 16 2.10 -15.14 -1.95
N VAL A 17 2.65 -14.14 -2.62
CA VAL A 17 4.02 -14.19 -3.09
C VAL A 17 4.85 -14.02 -1.82
N ALA A 18 5.36 -15.14 -1.31
CA ALA A 18 6.23 -15.19 -0.13
C ALA A 18 7.53 -14.35 -0.29
N ASP A 19 7.78 -13.82 -1.49
CA ASP A 19 8.98 -13.09 -1.88
C ASP A 19 8.86 -11.56 -1.81
N HIS A 20 7.66 -11.01 -1.58
CA HIS A 20 7.48 -9.56 -1.54
C HIS A 20 8.03 -8.96 -0.22
N PRO A 21 8.79 -7.84 -0.29
CA PRO A 21 9.29 -7.17 0.90
C PRO A 21 8.14 -6.73 1.79
N ARG A 22 8.34 -6.85 3.10
CA ARG A 22 7.31 -6.59 4.12
C ARG A 22 7.72 -5.45 5.03
N ILE A 23 6.74 -4.65 5.43
CA ILE A 23 6.88 -3.69 6.52
C ILE A 23 6.00 -4.19 7.67
N ASP A 24 6.63 -4.48 8.81
CA ASP A 24 5.98 -4.85 10.07
C ASP A 24 5.00 -6.04 9.95
N GLU A 25 5.29 -6.98 9.03
CA GLU A 25 4.45 -8.14 8.65
C GLU A 25 3.02 -7.84 8.16
N ARG A 26 2.56 -6.60 8.32
CA ARG A 26 1.23 -6.09 7.99
C ARG A 26 1.12 -5.68 6.54
N TYR A 27 2.14 -4.99 6.02
CA TYR A 27 2.13 -4.45 4.67
C TYR A 27 2.99 -5.31 3.76
N ARG A 28 2.38 -5.91 2.74
CA ARG A 28 3.10 -6.58 1.65
C ARG A 28 3.31 -5.57 0.53
N ILE A 29 4.56 -5.22 0.24
CA ILE A 29 4.88 -4.27 -0.83
C ILE A 29 4.75 -4.97 -2.18
N GLU A 30 3.93 -4.44 -3.07
CA GLU A 30 3.68 -5.05 -4.38
C GLU A 30 4.56 -4.41 -5.47
N LYS A 31 4.45 -3.08 -5.66
CA LYS A 31 5.27 -2.35 -6.64
C LYS A 31 5.37 -0.86 -6.34
N GLU A 32 6.40 -0.22 -6.88
CA GLU A 32 6.51 1.25 -6.93
C GLU A 32 5.46 1.81 -7.91
N ILE A 33 4.72 2.82 -7.48
CA ILE A 33 3.69 3.52 -8.28
C ILE A 33 4.02 5.01 -8.49
N GLY A 34 5.05 5.53 -7.82
CA GLY A 34 5.49 6.91 -8.01
C GLY A 34 6.85 7.18 -7.38
N ARG A 35 7.58 8.12 -7.98
CA ARG A 35 8.88 8.61 -7.50
C ARG A 35 9.01 10.09 -7.76
N GLY A 36 9.59 10.81 -6.81
CA GLY A 36 9.90 12.23 -6.96
C GLY A 36 10.93 12.72 -5.95
N GLY A 37 11.10 14.03 -5.88
CA GLY A 37 12.09 14.67 -5.00
C GLY A 37 11.89 14.36 -3.52
N MET A 38 10.67 14.02 -3.08
CA MET A 38 10.35 13.70 -1.68
C MET A 38 10.48 12.22 -1.31
N GLY A 39 10.66 11.32 -2.28
CA GLY A 39 10.71 9.89 -2.03
C GLY A 39 9.98 9.06 -3.07
N ARG A 40 9.56 7.86 -2.65
CA ARG A 40 8.91 6.85 -3.48
C ARG A 40 7.57 6.49 -2.87
N VAL A 41 6.61 6.14 -3.72
CA VAL A 41 5.28 5.66 -3.32
C VAL A 41 5.10 4.26 -3.86
N PHE A 42 4.69 3.35 -2.99
CA PHE A 42 4.43 1.95 -3.30
C PHE A 42 2.95 1.65 -3.09
N VAL A 43 2.41 0.76 -3.92
CA VAL A 43 1.18 0.06 -3.56
C VAL A 43 1.55 -1.14 -2.71
N ALA A 44 0.82 -1.31 -1.61
CA ALA A 44 1.00 -2.40 -0.66
C ALA A 44 -0.35 -2.97 -0.24
N HIS A 45 -0.40 -4.27 0.03
CA HIS A 45 -1.58 -4.89 0.61
C HIS A 45 -1.54 -4.80 2.14
N ASP A 46 -2.50 -4.11 2.75
CA ASP A 46 -2.66 -4.07 4.22
C ASP A 46 -3.45 -5.30 4.67
N ARG A 47 -2.75 -6.28 5.26
CA ARG A 47 -3.33 -7.56 5.70
C ARG A 47 -4.30 -7.41 6.86
N LYS A 48 -4.22 -6.30 7.62
CA LYS A 48 -5.15 -6.03 8.72
C LYS A 48 -6.48 -5.47 8.21
N LEU A 49 -6.45 -4.65 7.17
CA LEU A 49 -7.63 -4.05 6.56
C LEU A 49 -8.18 -4.84 5.36
N GLY A 50 -7.40 -5.78 4.81
CA GLY A 50 -7.76 -6.60 3.65
C GLY A 50 -7.86 -5.81 2.35
N ARG A 51 -7.12 -4.70 2.20
CA ARG A 51 -7.18 -3.83 1.03
C ARG A 51 -5.82 -3.26 0.63
N ASP A 52 -5.74 -2.79 -0.60
CA ASP A 52 -4.55 -2.12 -1.11
C ASP A 52 -4.46 -0.67 -0.60
N VAL A 53 -3.27 -0.24 -0.22
CA VAL A 53 -2.94 1.07 0.33
C VAL A 53 -1.70 1.64 -0.35
N ALA A 54 -1.57 2.96 -0.37
CA ALA A 54 -0.36 3.63 -0.79
C ALA A 54 0.58 3.87 0.41
N ILE A 55 1.85 3.49 0.29
CA ILE A 55 2.90 3.75 1.27
C ILE A 55 3.93 4.68 0.65
N LYS A 56 4.12 5.87 1.23
CA LYS A 56 5.14 6.83 0.81
C LYS A 56 6.37 6.70 1.72
N VAL A 57 7.51 6.36 1.12
CA VAL A 57 8.81 6.23 1.78
C VAL A 57 9.67 7.43 1.39
N LEU A 58 10.17 8.16 2.39
CA LEU A 58 10.99 9.35 2.17
C LEU A 58 12.40 8.96 1.70
N ALA A 59 12.98 9.76 0.80
CA ALA A 59 14.34 9.53 0.33
C ALA A 59 15.36 9.76 1.48
N SER A 60 16.37 8.90 1.56
CA SER A 60 17.47 9.04 2.53
C SER A 60 18.19 10.38 2.30
N GLY A 61 18.11 11.29 3.28
CA GLY A 61 18.69 12.63 3.20
C GLY A 61 17.68 13.77 3.25
N LEU A 62 16.38 13.48 3.09
CA LEU A 62 15.30 14.43 3.37
C LEU A 62 14.98 14.45 4.87
N HIS A 63 15.93 14.92 5.66
CA HIS A 63 15.77 15.12 7.11
C HIS A 63 15.60 16.61 7.47
N GLY A 64 15.32 17.46 6.48
CA GLY A 64 15.00 18.87 6.73
C GLY A 64 13.56 19.00 7.24
N GLU A 65 13.37 19.85 8.26
CA GLU A 65 12.05 20.08 8.88
C GLU A 65 10.94 20.36 7.85
N GLU A 66 11.24 21.06 6.76
CA GLU A 66 10.27 21.40 5.72
C GLU A 66 9.71 20.16 5.00
N SER A 67 10.57 19.19 4.67
CA SER A 67 10.14 17.96 3.99
C SER A 67 9.25 17.10 4.89
N LEU A 68 9.57 17.05 6.18
CA LEU A 68 8.75 16.38 7.18
C LEU A 68 7.40 17.10 7.37
N ARG A 69 7.41 18.43 7.51
CA ARG A 69 6.19 19.25 7.63
C ARG A 69 5.26 19.06 6.44
N ARG A 70 5.80 19.05 5.21
CA ARG A 70 4.98 18.81 4.01
C ARG A 70 4.46 17.39 3.94
N PHE A 71 5.25 16.39 4.35
CA PHE A 71 4.78 15.01 4.44
C PHE A 71 3.64 14.86 5.45
N GLU A 72 3.78 15.44 6.64
CA GLU A 72 2.72 15.44 7.66
C GLU A 72 1.46 16.16 7.18
N HIS A 73 1.62 17.28 6.46
CA HIS A 73 0.51 18.01 5.88
C HIS A 73 -0.25 17.16 4.85
N GLU A 74 0.48 16.50 3.94
CA GLU A 74 -0.12 15.58 2.95
C GLU A 74 -0.79 14.37 3.63
N ALA A 75 -0.21 13.82 4.71
CA ALA A 75 -0.80 12.70 5.44
C ALA A 75 -2.10 13.08 6.19
N ARG A 76 -2.24 14.35 6.59
CA ARG A 76 -3.45 14.88 7.26
C ARG A 76 -4.48 15.43 6.28
N ALA A 77 -4.10 15.63 5.01
CA ALA A 77 -5.02 16.01 3.96
C ALA A 77 -5.90 14.79 3.60
N THR A 78 -6.98 14.59 4.36
CA THR A 78 -7.99 13.58 4.09
C THR A 78 -8.69 13.90 2.77
N CYS A 79 -8.75 12.93 1.87
CA CYS A 79 -9.64 12.91 0.69
C CYS A 79 -10.53 11.67 0.78
#